data_AF-E6N2T2-F1
#
_entry.id   AF-E6N2T2-F1
#
_cell.length_a   1.000
_cell.length_b   1.000
_cell.length_c   1.000
_cell.angle_alpha   90.00
_cell.angle_beta   90.00
_cell.angle_gamma   90.00
#
_symmetry.space_group_name_H-M   'P 1'
#
loop_
_entity.id
_entity.type
_entity.pdbx_description
1 polymer ?
#
loop_
_entity_poly.entity_id
_entity_poly.type
_entity_poly.pdbx_seq_one_letter_code
_entity_poly.pdbx_strand_id
1 'polypeptide(L)'
;MSSEERIVRRRSPTTLVALFIVSAAITAVLGAFGSIVFPFLAPISSFYPGVAFQVSFGVWFGIVGALAGGFLGPFIGIVLTGTSAPIAAAVAVGDFFQAFIPMLAFRLGKFDPRLKSSKDWAGHIVFNVIIAQAVGATIGSGSLAAFGVFPWDIWPIAWLGWFGSNVVVVGVITTILFKVFSDYLMRTALYIERFI
;
A
#
# COMPACT_ATOMS: atom_id res chain seq x y z
N MET A 1 -8.46 19.98 -27.75
CA MET A 1 -7.47 19.10 -27.08
C MET A 1 -7.38 17.85 -27.90
N SER A 2 -6.25 17.62 -28.59
CA SER A 2 -6.09 16.45 -29.46
C SER A 2 -6.20 15.17 -28.64
N SER A 3 -7.01 14.25 -29.14
CA SER A 3 -7.03 12.86 -28.73
C SER A 3 -5.67 12.24 -29.09
N GLU A 4 -4.67 12.37 -28.21
CA GLU A 4 -3.53 11.46 -28.28
C GLU A 4 -4.09 10.04 -28.14
N GLU A 5 -3.95 9.29 -29.21
CA GLU A 5 -4.37 7.90 -29.32
C GLU A 5 -3.66 7.11 -28.23
N ARG A 6 -4.37 6.87 -27.12
CA ARG A 6 -3.82 6.16 -25.98
C ARG A 6 -3.62 4.71 -26.42
N ILE A 7 -2.38 4.36 -26.79
CA ILE A 7 -2.02 3.00 -27.21
C ILE A 7 -2.27 2.07 -26.03
N VAL A 8 -3.44 1.44 -25.99
CA VAL A 8 -3.76 0.38 -25.03
C VAL A 8 -2.95 -0.85 -25.43
N ARG A 9 -1.71 -0.93 -24.94
CA ARG A 9 -0.87 -2.10 -25.15
C ARG A 9 -1.48 -3.28 -24.41
N ARG A 10 -1.78 -4.37 -25.14
CA ARG A 10 -2.25 -5.62 -24.56
C ARG A 10 -1.20 -6.12 -23.55
N ARG A 11 -1.58 -6.23 -22.27
CA ARG A 11 -0.65 -6.72 -21.23
C ARG A 11 -0.37 -8.20 -21.48
N SER A 12 0.89 -8.57 -21.58
CA SER A 12 1.26 -9.99 -21.63
C SER A 12 1.16 -10.59 -20.22
N PRO A 13 0.90 -11.90 -20.11
CA PRO A 13 0.99 -12.61 -18.82
C PRO A 13 2.32 -12.36 -18.11
N THR A 14 3.42 -12.29 -18.86
CA THR A 14 4.76 -11.98 -18.34
C THR A 14 4.82 -10.63 -17.64
N THR A 15 4.16 -9.58 -18.17
CA THR A 15 4.10 -8.28 -17.51
C THR A 15 3.38 -8.37 -16.16
N LEU A 16 2.25 -9.09 -16.09
CA LEU A 16 1.51 -9.25 -14.84
C LEU A 16 2.32 -10.02 -13.79
N VAL A 17 3.02 -11.08 -14.21
CA VAL A 17 3.93 -11.84 -13.34
C VAL A 17 5.09 -10.96 -12.85
N ALA A 18 5.69 -10.16 -13.73
CA ALA A 18 6.75 -9.23 -13.35
C ALA A 18 6.26 -8.18 -12.35
N LEU A 19 5.10 -7.56 -12.58
CA LEU A 19 4.49 -6.63 -11.65
C LEU A 19 4.21 -7.29 -10.30
N PHE A 20 3.72 -8.52 -10.29
CA PHE A 20 3.46 -9.28 -9.08
C PHE A 20 4.76 -9.51 -8.28
N ILE A 21 5.79 -10.07 -8.91
CA ILE A 21 7.07 -10.37 -8.23
C ILE A 21 7.73 -9.10 -7.71
N VAL A 22 7.83 -8.07 -8.55
CA VAL A 22 8.51 -6.81 -8.20
C VAL A 22 7.76 -6.07 -7.09
N SER A 23 6.42 -6.03 -7.15
CA SER A 23 5.62 -5.35 -6.11
C SER A 23 5.80 -6.04 -4.75
N ALA A 24 5.73 -7.37 -4.72
CA ALA A 24 5.93 -8.14 -3.49
C ALA A 24 7.36 -8.00 -2.95
N ALA A 25 8.37 -8.10 -3.82
CA ALA A 25 9.78 -7.99 -3.40
C ALA A 25 10.11 -6.62 -2.82
N ILE A 26 9.70 -5.53 -3.49
CA ILE A 26 9.97 -4.16 -3.02
C ILE A 26 9.29 -3.92 -1.67
N THR A 27 8.01 -4.26 -1.55
CA THR A 27 7.26 -4.01 -0.31
C THR A 27 7.73 -4.92 0.83
N ALA A 28 8.14 -6.16 0.56
CA ALA A 28 8.76 -7.03 1.56
C ALA A 28 10.05 -6.45 2.12
N VAL A 29 10.98 -6.03 1.24
CA VAL A 29 12.28 -5.47 1.65
C VAL A 29 12.09 -4.17 2.43
N LEU A 30 11.27 -3.26 1.92
CA LEU A 30 11.01 -1.97 2.58
C LEU A 30 10.24 -2.14 3.89
N GLY A 31 9.33 -3.11 3.95
CA GLY A 31 8.58 -3.43 5.15
C GLY A 31 9.48 -4.02 6.24
N ALA A 32 10.29 -5.02 5.90
CA ALA A 32 11.27 -5.60 6.83
C ALA A 32 12.27 -4.52 7.30
N PHE A 33 12.81 -3.72 6.38
CA PHE A 33 13.70 -2.61 6.71
C PHE A 33 13.05 -1.63 7.71
N GLY A 34 11.82 -1.18 7.45
CA GLY A 34 11.09 -0.27 8.33
C GLY A 34 10.90 -0.84 9.74
N SER A 35 10.50 -2.10 9.85
CA SER A 35 10.27 -2.75 11.15
C SER A 35 11.55 -3.07 11.90
N ILE A 36 12.66 -3.36 11.21
CA ILE A 36 13.96 -3.66 11.85
C ILE A 36 14.67 -2.37 12.28
N VAL A 37 14.70 -1.35 11.42
CA VAL A 37 15.52 -0.14 11.65
C VAL A 37 14.77 0.91 12.46
N PHE A 38 13.44 0.98 12.34
CA PHE A 38 12.61 1.99 13.01
C PHE A 38 11.53 1.35 13.89
N PRO A 39 11.88 0.50 14.87
CA PRO A 39 10.90 -0.16 15.72
C PRO A 39 10.15 0.87 16.59
N PHE A 40 8.86 0.61 16.85
CA PHE A 40 8.05 1.36 17.82
C PHE A 40 7.48 0.42 18.89
N LEU A 41 6.59 -0.49 18.48
CA LEU A 41 6.00 -1.54 19.30
C LEU A 41 6.00 -2.82 18.48
N ALA A 42 7.08 -3.60 18.55
CA ALA A 42 7.33 -4.70 17.63
C ALA A 42 6.08 -5.60 17.43
N PRO A 43 5.70 -5.91 16.18
CA PRO A 43 6.37 -5.58 14.91
C PRO A 43 6.03 -4.22 14.29
N ILE A 44 5.32 -3.33 15.00
CA ILE A 44 4.92 -1.99 14.52
C ILE A 44 6.13 -1.08 14.39
N SER A 45 6.24 -0.40 13.25
CA SER A 45 7.29 0.54 12.91
C SER A 45 6.86 1.99 13.05
N SER A 46 7.76 2.85 13.54
CA SER A 46 7.59 4.30 13.56
C SER A 46 7.80 4.95 12.19
N PHE A 47 8.47 4.25 11.26
CA PHE A 47 8.64 4.68 9.88
C PHE A 47 8.63 3.45 8.95
N TYR A 48 7.50 3.24 8.29
CA TYR A 48 7.27 2.07 7.45
C TYR A 48 7.18 2.45 5.96
N PRO A 49 8.30 2.58 5.24
CA PRO A 49 8.28 3.04 3.84
C PRO A 49 7.53 2.08 2.90
N GLY A 50 7.40 0.81 3.27
CA GLY A 50 6.67 -0.21 2.50
C GLY A 50 5.26 0.25 2.13
N VAL A 51 4.51 0.84 3.07
CA VAL A 51 3.10 1.22 2.85
C VAL A 51 2.94 2.25 1.73
N ALA A 52 3.92 3.13 1.54
CA ALA A 52 3.85 4.12 0.47
C ALA A 52 3.83 3.44 -0.90
N PHE A 53 4.59 2.35 -1.04
CA PHE A 53 4.65 1.53 -2.24
C PHE A 53 3.46 0.58 -2.34
N GLN A 54 2.97 0.02 -1.22
CA GLN A 54 1.73 -0.77 -1.21
C GLN A 54 0.56 0.03 -1.83
N VAL A 55 0.33 1.25 -1.33
CA VAL A 55 -0.70 2.17 -1.82
C VAL A 55 -0.46 2.50 -3.29
N SER A 56 0.78 2.86 -3.66
CA SER A 56 1.11 3.23 -5.03
C SER A 56 0.89 2.10 -6.01
N PHE A 57 1.31 0.88 -5.65
CA PHE A 57 1.13 -0.31 -6.47
C PHE A 57 -0.33 -0.72 -6.56
N GLY A 58 -1.13 -0.59 -5.50
CA GLY A 58 -2.58 -0.77 -5.60
C GLY A 58 -3.20 0.19 -6.62
N VAL A 59 -2.84 1.48 -6.56
CA VAL A 59 -3.35 2.47 -7.51
C VAL A 59 -2.87 2.19 -8.94
N TRP A 60 -1.57 1.98 -9.16
CA TRP A 60 -1.00 1.80 -10.49
C TRP A 60 -1.25 0.42 -11.10
N PHE A 61 -1.21 -0.65 -10.33
CA PHE A 61 -1.20 -2.04 -10.81
C PHE A 61 -2.46 -2.82 -10.42
N GLY A 62 -3.52 -2.15 -9.97
CA GLY A 62 -4.82 -2.77 -9.75
C GLY A 62 -4.79 -3.86 -8.68
N ILE A 63 -5.59 -4.90 -8.88
CA ILE A 63 -5.65 -6.02 -7.94
C ILE A 63 -4.31 -6.77 -7.84
N VAL A 64 -3.52 -6.80 -8.91
CA VAL A 64 -2.18 -7.41 -8.90
C VAL A 64 -1.28 -6.67 -7.92
N GLY A 65 -1.28 -5.33 -7.97
CA GLY A 65 -0.55 -4.52 -7.00
C GLY A 65 -1.07 -4.65 -5.58
N ALA A 66 -2.39 -4.74 -5.39
CA ALA A 66 -2.97 -4.92 -4.06
C ALA A 66 -2.65 -6.28 -3.45
N LEU A 67 -2.71 -7.38 -4.22
CA LEU A 67 -2.35 -8.71 -3.74
C LEU A 67 -0.84 -8.86 -3.54
N ALA A 68 -0.04 -8.47 -4.52
CA ALA A 68 1.40 -8.63 -4.45
C ALA A 68 2.04 -7.63 -3.48
N GLY A 69 1.80 -6.35 -3.71
CA GLY A 69 2.36 -5.26 -2.93
C GLY A 69 1.65 -5.09 -1.59
N GLY A 70 0.33 -5.21 -1.53
CA GLY A 70 -0.43 -5.01 -0.29
C GLY A 70 -0.52 -6.24 0.62
N PHE A 71 -0.51 -7.48 0.09
CA PHE A 71 -0.61 -8.67 0.94
C PHE A 71 0.70 -9.46 1.00
N LEU A 72 1.16 -9.98 -0.14
CA LEU A 72 2.25 -10.96 -0.16
C LEU A 72 3.58 -10.36 0.30
N GLY A 73 3.91 -9.15 -0.16
CA GLY A 73 5.12 -8.45 0.27
C GLY A 73 5.16 -8.19 1.77
N PRO A 74 4.14 -7.54 2.37
CA PRO A 74 4.05 -7.32 3.80
C PRO A 74 4.09 -8.61 4.61
N PHE A 75 3.37 -9.66 4.18
CA PHE A 75 3.47 -10.99 4.79
C PHE A 75 4.92 -11.49 4.84
N ILE A 76 5.64 -11.47 3.72
CA ILE A 76 7.06 -11.86 3.67
C ILE A 76 7.90 -10.95 4.57
N GLY A 77 7.71 -9.64 4.49
CA GLY A 77 8.46 -8.66 5.28
C GLY A 77 8.31 -8.87 6.79
N ILE A 78 7.10 -9.17 7.26
CA ILE A 78 6.80 -9.44 8.68
C ILE A 78 7.38 -10.80 9.12
N VAL A 79 7.33 -11.83 8.26
CA VAL A 79 8.00 -13.11 8.55
C VAL A 79 9.52 -12.91 8.67
N LEU A 80 10.12 -12.08 7.81
CA LEU A 80 11.55 -11.76 7.87
C LEU A 80 11.96 -11.03 9.15
N THR A 81 11.02 -10.39 9.86
CA THR A 81 11.30 -9.78 11.18
C THR A 81 11.16 -10.76 12.35
N GLY A 82 10.98 -12.06 12.07
CA GLY A 82 10.87 -13.11 13.07
C GLY A 82 9.44 -13.34 13.60
N THR A 83 8.43 -12.70 13.03
CA THR A 83 7.02 -12.94 13.41
C THR A 83 6.53 -14.25 12.77
N SER A 84 5.71 -15.01 13.50
CA SER A 84 5.18 -16.28 13.00
C SER A 84 4.25 -16.06 11.79
N ALA A 85 4.24 -17.02 10.85
CA ALA A 85 3.45 -16.91 9.62
C ALA A 85 1.94 -16.66 9.86
N PRO A 86 1.27 -17.28 10.86
CA PRO A 86 -0.15 -16.98 11.10
C PRO A 86 -0.40 -15.52 11.53
N ILE A 87 0.45 -14.98 12.40
CA ILE A 87 0.34 -13.58 12.84
C ILE A 87 0.65 -12.65 11.67
N ALA A 88 1.72 -12.94 10.91
CA ALA A 88 2.10 -12.18 9.73
C ALA A 88 0.98 -12.13 8.68
N ALA A 89 0.31 -13.27 8.44
CA ALA A 89 -0.80 -13.35 7.50
C ALA A 89 -2.00 -12.51 7.97
N ALA A 90 -2.34 -12.57 9.26
CA ALA A 90 -3.44 -11.78 9.82
C ALA A 90 -3.15 -10.27 9.72
N VAL A 91 -1.92 -9.84 10.01
CA VAL A 91 -1.50 -8.45 9.86
C VAL A 91 -1.54 -8.01 8.40
N ALA A 92 -1.04 -8.84 7.48
CA ALA A 92 -1.00 -8.57 6.04
C ALA A 92 -2.40 -8.40 5.41
N VAL A 93 -3.47 -8.88 6.06
CA VAL A 93 -4.85 -8.54 5.65
C VAL A 93 -5.10 -7.02 5.78
N GLY A 94 -4.58 -6.39 6.83
CA GLY A 94 -4.66 -4.94 7.01
C GLY A 94 -3.88 -4.19 5.93
N ASP A 95 -2.65 -4.63 5.64
CA ASP A 95 -1.83 -4.08 4.55
C ASP A 95 -2.50 -4.26 3.17
N PHE A 96 -3.19 -5.39 2.95
CA PHE A 96 -3.95 -5.60 1.71
C PHE A 96 -5.00 -4.51 1.53
N PHE A 97 -5.75 -4.17 2.58
CA PHE A 97 -6.73 -3.10 2.52
C PHE A 97 -6.09 -1.71 2.35
N GLN A 98 -4.87 -1.51 2.85
CA GLN A 98 -4.10 -0.28 2.59
C GLN A 98 -3.79 -0.09 1.10
N ALA A 99 -3.62 -1.16 0.33
CA ALA A 99 -3.47 -1.07 -1.12
C ALA A 99 -4.81 -1.15 -1.89
N PHE A 100 -5.73 -1.98 -1.42
CA PHE A 100 -7.00 -2.29 -2.10
C PHE A 100 -8.00 -1.12 -2.05
N ILE A 101 -8.10 -0.42 -0.93
CA ILE A 101 -9.01 0.73 -0.80
C ILE A 101 -8.61 1.86 -1.77
N PRO A 102 -7.35 2.31 -1.83
CA PRO A 102 -6.86 3.27 -2.82
C PRO A 102 -7.12 2.81 -4.26
N MET A 103 -6.81 1.54 -4.54
CA MET A 103 -7.02 0.91 -5.84
C MET A 103 -8.46 1.06 -6.30
N LEU A 104 -9.41 0.67 -5.43
CA LEU A 104 -10.84 0.72 -5.71
C LEU A 104 -11.33 2.17 -5.83
N ALA A 105 -10.94 3.04 -4.91
CA ALA A 105 -11.37 4.44 -4.88
C ALA A 105 -10.91 5.22 -6.12
N PHE A 106 -9.65 5.05 -6.56
CA PHE A 106 -9.12 5.75 -7.75
C PHE A 106 -9.83 5.31 -9.04
N ARG A 107 -10.23 4.04 -9.12
CA ARG A 107 -10.97 3.51 -10.28
C ARG A 107 -12.42 3.95 -10.29
N LEU A 108 -13.13 3.77 -9.17
CA LEU A 108 -14.56 4.12 -9.07
C LEU A 108 -14.77 5.64 -9.10
N GLY A 109 -13.94 6.38 -8.35
CA GLY A 109 -13.97 7.83 -8.30
C GLY A 109 -13.37 8.52 -9.52
N LYS A 110 -12.70 7.76 -10.40
CA LYS A 110 -11.96 8.28 -11.56
C LYS A 110 -11.01 9.41 -11.15
N PHE A 111 -10.20 9.15 -10.12
CA PHE A 111 -9.16 10.08 -9.65
C PHE A 111 -7.89 9.87 -10.48
N ASP A 112 -7.21 10.95 -10.83
CA ASP A 112 -5.95 10.91 -11.57
C ASP A 112 -4.76 10.85 -10.59
N PRO A 113 -3.96 9.77 -10.58
CA PRO A 113 -2.82 9.62 -9.68
C PRO A 113 -1.66 10.59 -9.97
N ARG A 114 -1.77 11.47 -10.97
CA ARG A 114 -0.85 12.61 -11.18
C ARG A 114 -1.20 13.83 -10.30
N LEU A 115 -2.34 13.77 -9.60
CA LEU A 115 -2.82 14.79 -8.67
C LEU A 115 -2.91 16.18 -9.33
N LYS A 116 -3.59 16.26 -10.48
CA LYS A 116 -3.66 17.47 -11.32
C LYS A 116 -4.78 18.42 -10.91
N SER A 117 -5.84 17.91 -10.30
CA SER A 117 -7.00 18.68 -9.85
C SER A 117 -7.23 18.57 -8.35
N SER A 118 -8.01 19.49 -7.78
CA SER A 118 -8.43 19.42 -6.37
C SER A 118 -9.21 18.14 -6.07
N LYS A 119 -9.94 17.60 -7.05
CA LYS A 119 -10.64 16.31 -6.93
C LYS A 119 -9.65 15.16 -6.71
N ASP A 120 -8.55 15.14 -7.47
CA ASP A 120 -7.53 14.09 -7.37
C ASP A 120 -6.79 14.16 -6.03
N TRP A 121 -6.50 15.38 -5.57
CA TRP A 121 -5.97 15.62 -4.24
C TRP A 121 -6.92 15.17 -3.14
N ALA A 122 -8.21 15.50 -3.25
CA ALA A 122 -9.22 15.03 -2.30
C ALA A 122 -9.28 13.50 -2.27
N GLY A 123 -9.25 12.84 -3.44
CA GLY A 123 -9.21 11.39 -3.54
C GLY A 123 -7.97 10.79 -2.86
N HIS A 124 -6.79 11.39 -3.08
CA HIS A 124 -5.55 10.96 -2.44
C HIS A 124 -5.60 11.13 -0.92
N ILE A 125 -5.96 12.31 -0.41
CA ILE A 125 -6.00 12.56 1.03
C ILE A 125 -7.04 11.67 1.71
N VAL A 126 -8.26 11.62 1.19
CA VAL A 126 -9.35 10.88 1.84
C VAL A 126 -9.11 9.38 1.78
N PHE A 127 -8.86 8.82 0.59
CA PHE A 127 -8.82 7.36 0.44
C PHE A 127 -7.45 6.77 0.70
N ASN A 128 -6.36 7.45 0.32
CA ASN A 128 -5.01 6.90 0.44
C ASN A 128 -4.39 7.25 1.79
N VAL A 129 -4.46 8.52 2.19
CA VAL A 129 -3.78 8.98 3.41
C VAL A 129 -4.58 8.66 4.67
N ILE A 130 -5.91 8.78 4.63
CA ILE A 130 -6.75 8.64 5.83
C ILE A 130 -7.45 7.27 5.90
N ILE A 131 -8.40 6.99 4.99
CA ILE A 131 -9.28 5.82 5.13
C ILE A 131 -8.49 4.51 5.06
N ALA A 132 -7.65 4.33 4.03
CA ALA A 132 -6.83 3.13 3.88
C ALA A 132 -5.95 2.89 5.10
N GLN A 133 -5.32 3.94 5.61
CA GLN A 133 -4.41 3.82 6.75
C GLN A 133 -5.15 3.50 8.04
N ALA A 134 -6.33 4.11 8.27
CA ALA A 134 -7.17 3.79 9.42
C ALA A 134 -7.65 2.33 9.40
N VAL A 135 -8.08 1.83 8.24
CA VAL A 135 -8.53 0.44 8.10
C VAL A 135 -7.36 -0.52 8.33
N GLY A 136 -6.22 -0.29 7.69
CA GLY A 136 -5.05 -1.16 7.86
C GLY A 136 -4.50 -1.12 9.29
N ALA A 137 -4.43 0.04 9.93
CA ALA A 137 -4.02 0.15 11.33
C ALA A 137 -4.98 -0.63 12.24
N THR A 138 -6.29 -0.54 12.00
CA THR A 138 -7.31 -1.26 12.79
C THR A 138 -7.13 -2.78 12.66
N ILE A 139 -7.03 -3.29 11.44
CA ILE A 139 -6.89 -4.73 11.20
C ILE A 139 -5.52 -5.23 11.65
N GLY A 140 -4.44 -4.53 11.32
CA GLY A 140 -3.07 -4.95 11.64
C GLY A 140 -2.80 -4.95 13.14
N SER A 141 -3.00 -3.81 13.82
CA SER A 141 -2.80 -3.74 15.27
C SER A 141 -3.84 -4.54 16.06
N GLY A 142 -5.09 -4.62 15.58
CA GLY A 142 -6.12 -5.46 16.19
C GLY A 142 -5.79 -6.94 16.09
N SER A 143 -5.21 -7.39 14.97
CA SER A 143 -4.71 -8.76 14.82
C SER A 143 -3.60 -9.04 15.83
N LEU A 144 -2.63 -8.13 16.00
CA LEU A 144 -1.56 -8.31 16.99
C LEU A 144 -2.12 -8.45 18.42
N ALA A 145 -3.10 -7.62 18.81
CA ALA A 145 -3.77 -7.74 20.10
C ALA A 145 -4.53 -9.07 20.23
N ALA A 146 -5.28 -9.47 19.19
CA ALA A 146 -6.05 -10.71 19.18
C ALA A 146 -5.19 -11.98 19.29
N PHE A 147 -3.99 -11.96 18.71
CA PHE A 147 -3.00 -13.04 18.86
C PHE A 147 -2.18 -12.96 20.16
N GLY A 148 -2.47 -11.99 21.03
CA GLY A 148 -1.79 -11.84 22.33
C GLY A 148 -0.36 -11.33 22.25
N VAL A 149 0.03 -10.67 21.14
CA VAL A 149 1.36 -10.04 21.00
C VAL A 149 1.51 -8.89 22.01
N PHE A 150 0.42 -8.18 22.27
CA PHE A 150 0.29 -7.22 23.36
C PHE A 150 -1.16 -7.21 23.88
N PRO A 151 -1.40 -6.76 25.11
CA PRO A 151 -2.75 -6.72 25.68
C PRO A 151 -3.60 -5.57 25.11
N TRP A 152 -4.93 -5.73 25.16
CA TRP A 152 -5.90 -4.81 24.51
C TRP A 152 -5.89 -3.38 25.04
N ASP A 153 -5.40 -3.15 26.26
CA ASP A 153 -5.17 -1.83 26.85
C ASP A 153 -4.04 -1.05 26.13
N ILE A 154 -3.09 -1.74 25.51
CA ILE A 154 -2.03 -1.14 24.68
C ILE A 154 -2.51 -0.85 23.25
N TRP A 155 -3.59 -1.49 22.81
CA TRP A 155 -4.09 -1.37 21.44
C TRP A 155 -4.33 0.08 20.96
N PRO A 156 -4.91 1.00 21.76
CA PRO A 156 -5.06 2.40 21.33
C PRO A 156 -3.73 3.08 20.97
N ILE A 157 -2.67 2.81 21.72
CA ILE A 157 -1.33 3.37 21.46
C ILE A 157 -0.71 2.72 20.22
N ALA A 158 -0.84 1.40 20.10
CA ALA A 158 -0.40 0.65 18.93
C ALA A 158 -1.09 1.12 17.64
N TRP A 159 -2.41 1.34 17.70
CA TRP A 159 -3.21 1.85 16.61
C TRP A 159 -2.79 3.27 16.23
N LEU A 160 -2.64 4.18 17.20
CA LEU A 160 -2.22 5.56 16.94
C LEU A 160 -0.81 5.63 16.34
N GLY A 161 0.12 4.82 16.85
CA GLY A 161 1.49 4.73 16.32
C GLY A 161 1.52 4.25 14.87
N TRP A 162 0.79 3.19 14.56
CA TRP A 162 0.66 2.66 13.19
C TRP A 162 -0.02 3.66 12.27
N PHE A 163 -1.21 4.16 12.65
CA PHE A 163 -1.99 5.08 11.83
C PHE A 163 -1.20 6.37 11.57
N GLY A 164 -0.65 6.98 12.62
CA GLY A 164 0.08 8.23 12.54
C GLY A 164 1.33 8.14 11.67
N SER A 165 2.16 7.10 11.85
CA SER A 165 3.36 6.92 11.02
C SER A 165 2.99 6.72 9.55
N ASN A 166 1.97 5.92 9.28
CA ASN A 166 1.51 5.64 7.94
C ASN A 166 0.88 6.85 7.25
N VAL A 167 0.12 7.68 7.96
CA VAL A 167 -0.43 8.95 7.43
C VAL A 167 0.70 9.84 6.91
N VAL A 168 1.78 9.98 7.69
CA VAL A 168 2.93 10.78 7.29
C VAL A 168 3.65 10.15 6.09
N VAL A 169 3.94 8.85 6.17
CA VAL A 169 4.66 8.14 5.10
C VAL A 169 3.88 8.18 3.78
N VAL A 170 2.58 7.88 3.77
CA VAL A 170 1.76 7.92 2.56
C VAL A 170 1.58 9.37 2.10
N GLY A 171 1.25 10.29 3.00
CA GLY A 171 1.04 11.70 2.67
C GLY A 171 2.26 12.37 2.04
N VAL A 172 3.47 11.92 2.38
CA VAL A 172 4.72 12.46 1.81
C VAL A 172 5.23 11.58 0.67
N ILE A 173 5.55 10.31 0.93
CA ILE A 173 6.25 9.45 -0.02
C ILE A 173 5.33 9.02 -1.16
N THR A 174 4.08 8.61 -0.90
CA THR A 174 3.14 8.28 -1.99
C THR A 174 2.84 9.51 -2.84
N THR A 175 2.74 10.70 -2.24
CA THR A 175 2.59 11.96 -3.00
C THR A 175 3.76 12.17 -3.96
N ILE A 176 5.00 12.00 -3.49
CA ILE A 176 6.19 12.10 -4.33
C ILE A 176 6.15 11.06 -5.44
N LEU A 177 5.87 9.79 -5.10
CA LEU A 177 5.76 8.70 -6.06
C LEU A 177 4.74 9.02 -7.16
N PHE A 178 3.58 9.56 -6.78
CA PHE A 178 2.52 9.97 -7.68
C PHE A 178 2.93 11.12 -8.60
N LYS A 179 3.58 12.15 -8.04
CA LYS A 179 4.04 13.31 -8.81
C LYS A 179 5.17 12.96 -9.79
N VAL A 180 6.05 12.04 -9.42
CA VAL A 180 7.22 11.69 -10.22
C VAL A 180 6.90 10.62 -11.26
N PHE A 181 6.20 9.55 -10.88
CA PHE A 181 6.10 8.35 -11.72
C PHE A 181 4.76 8.16 -12.41
N SER A 182 3.65 8.73 -11.91
CA SER A 182 2.33 8.44 -12.48
C SER A 182 2.22 8.82 -13.97
N ASP A 183 2.78 9.96 -14.38
CA ASP A 183 2.69 10.37 -15.79
C ASP A 183 3.46 9.44 -16.73
N TYR A 184 4.62 8.94 -16.28
CA TYR A 184 5.37 7.93 -17.01
C TYR A 184 4.61 6.60 -17.05
N LEU A 185 4.24 6.06 -15.89
CA LEU A 185 3.59 4.74 -15.78
C LEU A 185 2.30 4.66 -16.57
N MET A 186 1.46 5.71 -16.53
CA MET A 186 0.19 5.78 -17.26
C MET A 186 0.33 5.78 -18.80
N ARG A 187 1.54 6.01 -19.32
CA ARG A 187 1.88 5.91 -20.76
C ARG A 187 2.47 4.54 -21.12
N THR A 188 2.66 3.64 -20.16
CA THR A 188 3.24 2.31 -20.36
C THR A 188 2.18 1.20 -20.17
N ALA A 189 2.52 -0.03 -20.57
CA ALA A 189 1.70 -1.21 -20.33
C ALA A 189 1.59 -1.59 -18.84
N LEU A 190 2.43 -1.00 -17.98
CA LEU A 190 2.50 -1.32 -16.54
C LEU A 190 1.27 -0.80 -15.79
N TYR A 191 0.72 0.34 -16.18
CA TYR A 191 -0.45 0.91 -15.51
C TYR A 191 -1.73 0.14 -15.84
N ILE A 192 -2.44 -0.32 -14.82
CA ILE A 192 -3.70 -1.05 -14.88
C ILE A 192 -4.87 -0.09 -14.67
N GLU A 193 -5.57 0.27 -15.76
CA GLU A 193 -6.65 1.27 -15.73
C GLU A 193 -7.97 0.75 -15.14
N ARG A 194 -8.32 -0.51 -15.44
CA ARG A 194 -9.48 -1.21 -14.82
C ARG A 194 -8.99 -1.97 -13.60
N PHE A 195 -9.62 -3.07 -13.22
CA PHE A 195 -9.22 -3.84 -12.04
C PHE A 195 -8.05 -4.82 -12.28
N ILE A 196 -7.92 -5.31 -13.52
CA ILE A 196 -6.88 -6.26 -14.02
C ILE A 196 -6.36 -5.75 -15.38
#